data_AF-A0AAU5WB50-F1
#
_entry.id   AF-A0AAU5WB50-F1
#
_cell.length_a   1.000
_cell.length_b   1.000
_cell.length_c   1.000
_cell.angle_alpha   90.00
_cell.angle_beta   90.00
_cell.angle_gamma   90.00
#
_symmetry.space_group_name_H-M   'P 1'
#
loop_
_entity.id
_entity.type
_entity.pdbx_description
1 polymer ?
#
loop_
_entity_poly.entity_id
_entity_poly.type
_entity_poly.pdbx_seq_one_letter_code
_entity_poly.pdbx_strand_id
1 'polypeptide(L)' 'MNDHDRRARLREIDTDLRALRAEQVAPMEGAGDSGDEGQNLHEREELAGQIEGLEAERQRLADALDGREQT' A
#
# COMPACT_ATOMS: atom_id res chain seq x y z
N MET A 1 -4.42 -20.20 6.07
CA MET A 1 -4.97 -19.37 4.99
C MET A 1 -5.06 -20.21 3.72
N ASN A 2 -6.28 -20.50 3.28
CA ASN A 2 -6.52 -21.23 2.02
C ASN A 2 -6.41 -20.27 0.82
N ASP A 3 -6.51 -20.79 -0.41
CA ASP A 3 -6.31 -19.97 -1.62
C ASP A 3 -7.45 -18.95 -1.83
N HIS A 4 -8.66 -19.26 -1.36
CA HIS A 4 -9.77 -18.31 -1.37
C HIS A 4 -9.49 -17.13 -0.42
N ASP A 5 -9.01 -17.40 0.79
CA ASP A 5 -8.62 -16.38 1.75
C ASP A 5 -7.48 -15.52 1.20
N ARG A 6 -6.46 -16.13 0.56
CA ARG A 6 -5.33 -15.42 -0.07
C ARG A 6 -5.79 -14.50 -1.19
N ARG A 7 -6.73 -14.96 -2.04
CA ARG A 7 -7.33 -14.15 -3.11
C ARG A 7 -8.18 -13.02 -2.56
N ALA A 8 -8.90 -13.24 -1.45
CA ALA A 8 -9.64 -12.18 -0.77
C ALA A 8 -8.69 -11.11 -0.23
N ARG A 9 -7.63 -11.53 0.49
CA ARG A 9 -6.61 -10.63 1.02
C ARG A 9 -5.88 -9.84 -0.06
N LEU A 10 -5.58 -10.46 -1.21
CA LEU A 10 -5.01 -9.74 -2.35
C LEU A 10 -5.91 -8.60 -2.85
N ARG A 11 -7.23 -8.81 -2.91
CA ARG A 11 -8.17 -7.76 -3.32
C ARG A 11 -8.25 -6.63 -2.31
N GLU A 12 -8.19 -6.96 -1.02
CA GLU A 12 -8.11 -5.95 0.05
C GLU A 12 -6.83 -5.12 -0.10
N ILE A 13 -5.67 -5.76 -0.24
CA ILE A 13 -4.39 -5.07 -0.42
C ILE A 13 -4.40 -4.20 -1.68
N ASP A 14 -4.93 -4.68 -2.80
CA ASP A 14 -5.03 -3.88 -4.03
C ASP A 14 -5.95 -2.65 -3.84
N THR A 15 -6.99 -2.77 -3.03
CA THR A 15 -7.90 -1.67 -2.68
C THR A 15 -7.19 -0.63 -1.80
N ASP A 16 -6.47 -1.09 -0.78
CA ASP A 16 -5.72 -0.24 0.14
C ASP A 16 -4.58 0.49 -0.58
N LEU A 17 -3.82 -0.22 -1.43
CA LEU A 17 -2.76 0.37 -2.26
C LEU A 17 -3.31 1.45 -3.19
N ARG A 18 -4.50 1.24 -3.76
CA ARG A 18 -5.14 2.25 -4.61
C ARG A 18 -5.52 3.49 -3.81
N ALA A 19 -6.04 3.32 -2.59
CA ALA A 19 -6.39 4.43 -1.72
C ALA A 19 -5.15 5.23 -1.29
N LEU A 20 -4.12 4.55 -0.78
CA LEU A 20 -2.87 5.18 -0.33
C LEU A 20 -2.15 5.93 -1.47
N ARG A 21 -2.13 5.37 -2.68
CA ARG A 21 -1.55 6.04 -3.85
C ARG A 21 -2.37 7.25 -4.29
N ALA A 22 -3.70 7.23 -4.12
CA ALA A 22 -4.52 8.40 -4.40
C ALA A 22 -4.26 9.53 -3.38
N GLU A 23 -4.02 9.17 -2.12
CA GLU A 23 -3.66 10.09 -1.04
C GLU A 23 -2.30 10.76 -1.28
N GLN A 24 -1.30 10.04 -1.80
CA GLN A 24 -0.02 10.64 -2.20
C GLN A 24 -0.14 11.69 -3.34
N VAL A 25 -1.15 11.55 -4.21
CA VAL A 25 -1.34 12.41 -5.39
C VAL A 25 -2.20 13.63 -5.05
N ALA A 26 -3.08 13.53 -4.05
CA ALA A 26 -3.84 14.67 -3.59
C ALA A 26 -2.87 15.75 -3.07
N PRO A 27 -2.97 17.00 -3.54
CA PRO A 27 -2.21 18.08 -2.92
C PRO A 27 -2.64 18.17 -1.46
N MET A 28 -1.70 18.03 -0.55
CA MET A 28 -1.95 18.20 0.87
C MET A 28 -2.30 19.68 1.08
N GLU A 29 -3.61 20.00 1.06
CA GLU A 29 -4.11 21.36 1.24
C GLU A 29 -3.76 21.84 2.64
N GLY A 30 -2.65 22.57 2.78
CA GLY A 30 -2.16 23.02 4.09
C GLY A 30 -0.78 23.68 4.11
N ALA A 31 0.07 23.43 3.11
CA ALA A 31 1.46 23.91 3.10
C ALA A 31 1.58 25.45 2.94
N GLY A 32 1.42 26.17 4.04
CA GLY A 32 1.57 27.63 4.13
C GLY A 32 2.54 28.12 5.19
N ASP A 33 3.11 27.24 6.02
CA ASP A 33 4.04 27.59 7.10
C ASP A 33 5.18 26.56 7.22
N SER A 34 6.38 26.98 7.59
CA SER A 34 7.59 26.12 7.58
C SER A 34 7.53 24.95 8.59
N GLY A 35 6.57 24.94 9.51
CA GLY A 35 6.25 23.79 10.36
C GLY A 35 5.47 22.67 9.63
N ASP A 36 4.65 23.03 8.64
CA ASP A 36 3.87 22.10 7.82
C ASP A 36 4.77 21.26 6.90
N GLU A 37 5.91 21.81 6.45
CA GLU A 37 6.83 21.11 5.54
C GLU A 37 7.46 19.84 6.17
N GLY A 38 7.75 19.89 7.47
CA GLY A 38 8.29 18.74 8.21
C GLY A 38 7.25 17.67 8.51
N GLN A 39 6.01 18.07 8.82
CA GLN A 39 4.88 17.15 8.98
C GLN A 39 4.53 16.49 7.66
N ASN A 40 4.47 17.27 6.58
CA ASN A 40 4.24 16.77 5.23
C ASN A 40 5.30 15.74 4.80
N LEU A 41 6.57 15.97 5.10
CA LEU A 41 7.63 14.99 4.80
C LEU A 41 7.45 13.69 5.59
N HIS A 42 7.20 13.79 6.90
CA HIS A 42 7.00 12.62 7.76
C HIS A 42 5.78 11.79 7.32
N GLU A 43 4.66 12.44 7.01
CA GLU A 43 3.44 11.79 6.52
C GLU A 43 3.69 11.10 5.17
N ARG A 44 4.48 11.71 4.28
CA ARG A 44 4.84 11.09 2.99
C ARG A 44 5.76 9.89 3.16
N GLU A 45 6.72 9.94 4.08
CA GLU A 45 7.58 8.80 4.42
C GLU A 45 6.77 7.66 5.04
N GLU A 46 5.83 7.98 5.94
CA GLU A 46 4.95 6.99 6.56
C GLU A 46 4.05 6.32 5.50
N LEU A 47 3.41 7.10 4.63
CA LEU A 47 2.63 6.57 3.51
C LEU A 47 3.48 5.70 2.57
N ALA A 48 4.72 6.12 2.28
CA ALA A 48 5.63 5.33 1.45
C ALA A 48 5.97 3.98 2.09
N GLY A 49 6.26 3.95 3.40
CA GLY A 49 6.52 2.72 4.14
C GLY A 49 5.31 1.78 4.20
N GLN A 50 4.10 2.34 4.35
CA GLN A 50 2.85 1.57 4.29
C GLN A 50 2.65 0.92 2.92
N ILE A 51 2.88 1.68 1.84
CA ILE A 51 2.79 1.17 0.46
C ILE A 51 3.81 0.05 0.23
N GLU A 52 5.08 0.23 0.62
CA GLU A 52 6.13 -0.78 0.45
C GLU A 52 5.77 -2.09 1.18
N GLY A 53 5.27 -1.99 2.42
CA GLY A 53 4.84 -3.15 3.20
C GLY A 53 3.72 -3.94 2.53
N LEU A 54 2.71 -3.23 2.01
CA LEU A 54 1.58 -3.82 1.30
C LEU A 54 1.98 -4.43 -0.05
N GLU A 55 2.88 -3.80 -0.80
CA GLU A 55 3.42 -4.34 -2.04
C GLU A 55 4.20 -5.64 -1.81
N ALA A 56 5.01 -5.69 -0.75
CA ALA A 56 5.73 -6.89 -0.36
C ALA A 56 4.79 -8.02 0.12
N GLU A 57 3.70 -7.70 0.81
CA GLU A 57 2.66 -8.69 1.17
C GLU A 57 1.96 -9.22 -0.08
N ARG A 58 1.54 -8.31 -0.98
CA ARG A 58 0.91 -8.65 -2.26
C ARG A 58 1.76 -9.59 -3.10
N GLN A 59 3.06 -9.29 -3.25
CA GLN A 59 3.97 -10.12 -4.03
C GLN A 59 4.08 -11.53 -3.43
N ARG A 60 4.27 -11.65 -2.12
CA ARG A 60 4.35 -12.95 -1.44
C ARG A 60 3.08 -13.79 -1.58
N LEU A 61 1.92 -13.15 -1.53
CA LEU A 61 0.63 -13.82 -1.73
C LEU A 61 0.44 -14.27 -3.18
N ALA A 62 0.83 -13.43 -4.15
CA ALA A 62 0.77 -13.76 -5.57
C ALA A 62 1.69 -14.93 -5.91
N ASP A 63 2.96 -14.90 -5.48
CA ASP A 63 3.92 -15.98 -5.72
C ASP A 63 3.44 -17.31 -5.15
N ALA A 64 2.83 -17.28 -3.97
CA ALA A 64 2.34 -18.48 -3.33
C ALA A 64 1.06 -19.06 -3.96
N LEU A 65 0.28 -18.23 -4.67
CA LEU A 65 -0.84 -18.71 -5.49
C LEU A 65 -0.34 -19.28 -6.83
N ASP A 66 0.59 -18.58 -7.49
CA ASP A 66 1.17 -19.02 -8.76
C ASP A 66 1.91 -20.36 -8.62
N GLY A 67 2.72 -20.51 -7.56
CA GLY A 67 3.42 -21.76 -7.24
C GLY A 67 2.50 -22.94 -6.93
N ARG A 68 1.21 -22.73 -6.67
CA ARG A 68 0.20 -23.80 -6.49
C ARG A 68 -0.58 -24.12 -7.75
N GLU A 69 -0.70 -23.18 -8.69
CA GLU A 69 -1.37 -23.44 -9.97
C GLU A 69 -0.50 -24.28 -10.93
N GLN A 70 0.80 -24.38 -10.65
CA GLN A 70 1.76 -25.16 -11.44
C GLN A 70 1.98 -26.61 -10.97
N THR A 71 1.37 -27.05 -9.86
CA THR A 71 1.49 -28.41 -9.29
C THR A 71 0.21 -29.21 -9.40
#